data_AF-A0A3B1DE51-F1
#
_entry.id   AF-A0A3B1DE51-F1
#
_cell.length_a   1.000
_cell.length_b   1.000
_cell.length_c   1.000
_cell.angle_alpha   90.00
_cell.angle_beta   90.00
_cell.angle_gamma   90.00
#
_symmetry.space_group_name_H-M   'P 1'
#
loop_
_entity.id
_entity.type
_entity.pdbx_description
1 polymer ?
#
loop_
_entity_poly.entity_id
_entity_poly.type
_entity_poly.pdbx_seq_one_letter_code
_entity_poly.pdbx_strand_id
1 'polypeptide(L)'
;MFILFINYIRSYKFQVLFLCAFLSFLSPKLSSAANMEAVLDSADGSSTFVVQDSSTTEVMHIDSDGNIVTKGCIRIDSGGAECTTAENLIVDGNVGIGISTPTGALQVVGDEMRIGVGGTVNTATGAGDLYIQNDLEVDGILYGDGSGLTGLSGVTASAIAYDDINNPDDISGINFGENTNVWTSTATTQDFFTINATSLTTGTAMVVTNTGGASSLS
;
A
#
# COMPACT_ATOMS: atom_id res chain seq x y z
N MET A 1 -65.86 -59.65 -23.58
CA MET A 1 -64.55 -59.50 -22.92
C MET A 1 -63.62 -58.52 -23.65
N PHE A 2 -63.52 -58.57 -24.98
CA PHE A 2 -62.63 -57.71 -25.79
C PHE A 2 -62.92 -56.19 -25.68
N ILE A 3 -64.20 -55.78 -25.62
CA ILE A 3 -64.61 -54.35 -25.57
C ILE A 3 -64.29 -53.71 -24.20
N LEU A 4 -64.43 -54.46 -23.10
CA LEU A 4 -64.07 -54.00 -21.75
C LEU A 4 -62.55 -53.81 -21.59
N PHE A 5 -61.76 -54.67 -22.24
CA PHE A 5 -60.30 -54.57 -22.26
C PHE A 5 -59.82 -53.32 -23.01
N ILE A 6 -60.48 -52.97 -24.13
CA ILE A 6 -60.18 -51.77 -24.92
C ILE A 6 -60.49 -50.48 -24.15
N ASN A 7 -61.60 -50.42 -23.41
CA ASN A 7 -61.97 -49.25 -22.62
C ASN A 7 -61.08 -49.05 -21.39
N TYR A 8 -60.63 -50.13 -20.74
CA TYR A 8 -59.65 -50.06 -19.65
C TYR A 8 -58.32 -49.47 -20.14
N ILE A 9 -57.82 -49.91 -21.29
CA ILE A 9 -56.58 -49.40 -21.89
C ILE A 9 -56.69 -47.91 -22.30
N ARG A 10 -57.88 -47.43 -22.71
CA ARG A 10 -58.07 -46.01 -23.09
C ARG A 10 -58.02 -45.06 -21.89
N SER A 11 -58.54 -45.47 -20.73
CA SER A 11 -58.59 -44.62 -19.53
C SER A 11 -57.20 -44.37 -18.93
N TYR A 12 -56.36 -45.42 -18.86
CA TYR A 12 -54.98 -45.30 -18.36
C TYR A 12 -54.10 -44.42 -19.24
N LYS A 13 -54.30 -44.47 -20.57
CA LYS A 13 -53.53 -43.63 -21.50
C LYS A 13 -53.75 -42.14 -21.27
N PHE A 14 -54.97 -41.73 -20.95
CA PHE A 14 -55.28 -40.33 -20.68
C PHE A 14 -54.67 -39.85 -19.35
N GLN A 15 -54.77 -40.66 -18.30
CA GLN A 15 -54.20 -40.34 -16.99
C GLN A 15 -52.67 -40.31 -16.99
N VAL A 16 -52.03 -41.25 -17.69
CA VAL A 16 -50.57 -41.28 -17.86
C VAL A 16 -50.09 -40.09 -18.68
N LEU A 17 -50.80 -39.73 -19.76
CA LEU A 17 -50.47 -38.54 -20.56
C LEU A 17 -50.55 -37.25 -19.73
N PHE A 18 -51.60 -37.12 -18.91
CA PHE A 18 -51.81 -35.95 -18.05
C PHE A 18 -50.76 -35.87 -16.93
N LEU A 19 -50.40 -37.02 -16.33
CA LEU A 19 -49.33 -37.10 -15.32
C LEU A 19 -47.97 -36.74 -15.95
N CYS A 20 -47.65 -37.26 -17.13
CA CYS A 20 -46.43 -36.91 -17.85
C CYS A 20 -46.37 -35.42 -18.21
N ALA A 21 -47.49 -34.84 -18.66
CA ALA A 21 -47.58 -33.40 -18.93
C ALA A 21 -47.37 -32.59 -17.63
N PHE A 22 -48.01 -32.96 -16.53
CA PHE A 22 -47.87 -32.28 -15.24
C PHE A 22 -46.45 -32.37 -14.67
N LEU A 23 -45.81 -33.54 -14.74
CA LEU A 23 -44.40 -33.69 -14.36
C LEU A 23 -43.44 -32.91 -15.28
N SER A 24 -43.80 -32.66 -16.54
CA SER A 24 -43.02 -31.81 -17.46
C SER A 24 -43.14 -30.31 -17.15
N PHE A 25 -44.22 -29.88 -16.47
CA PHE A 25 -44.36 -28.50 -15.97
C PHE A 25 -43.75 -28.29 -14.58
N LEU A 26 -43.62 -29.35 -13.78
CA LEU A 26 -42.99 -29.30 -12.44
C LEU A 26 -41.50 -29.68 -12.42
N SER A 27 -40.92 -30.07 -13.56
CA SER A 27 -39.48 -30.30 -13.62
C SER A 27 -38.77 -28.94 -13.65
N PRO A 28 -37.96 -28.57 -12.64
CA PRO A 28 -37.08 -27.41 -12.79
C PRO A 28 -36.21 -27.65 -14.02
N LYS A 29 -36.06 -26.61 -14.87
CA LYS A 29 -35.19 -26.66 -16.05
C LYS A 29 -33.76 -26.99 -15.61
N LEU A 30 -33.39 -28.26 -15.65
CA LEU A 30 -32.01 -28.69 -15.49
C LEU A 30 -31.33 -28.53 -16.85
N SER A 31 -30.69 -27.39 -17.06
CA SER A 31 -29.72 -27.22 -18.13
C SER A 31 -28.43 -27.95 -17.75
N SER A 32 -28.05 -28.95 -18.54
CA SER A 32 -26.74 -29.58 -18.49
C SER A 32 -25.97 -29.19 -19.74
N ALA A 33 -24.74 -28.72 -19.58
CA ALA A 33 -23.75 -28.63 -20.64
C ALA A 33 -22.60 -29.57 -20.27
N ALA A 34 -22.25 -30.50 -21.17
CA ALA A 34 -21.15 -31.44 -20.94
C ALA A 34 -19.77 -30.74 -20.97
N ASN A 35 -19.66 -29.61 -21.70
CA ASN A 35 -18.51 -28.72 -21.72
C ASN A 35 -19.08 -27.28 -21.71
N MET A 36 -18.80 -26.45 -20.69
CA MET A 36 -19.10 -25.02 -20.80
C MET A 36 -18.17 -24.40 -21.85
N GLU A 37 -18.71 -23.62 -22.79
CA GLU A 37 -17.93 -22.81 -23.73
C GLU A 37 -18.49 -21.37 -23.72
N ALA A 38 -17.79 -20.47 -23.05
CA ALA A 38 -18.08 -19.04 -23.04
C ALA A 38 -17.35 -18.38 -24.20
N VAL A 39 -18.08 -17.79 -25.16
CA VAL A 39 -17.52 -17.05 -26.29
C VAL A 39 -18.08 -15.64 -26.33
N LEU A 40 -17.22 -14.72 -25.89
CA LEU A 40 -17.40 -13.28 -25.81
C LEU A 40 -16.93 -12.70 -27.14
N ASP A 41 -17.81 -12.68 -28.14
CA ASP A 41 -17.48 -12.08 -29.44
C ASP A 41 -18.60 -11.14 -29.91
N SER A 42 -18.22 -9.89 -30.12
CA SER A 42 -18.99 -8.87 -30.78
C SER A 42 -18.05 -8.33 -31.82
N ALA A 43 -18.51 -8.28 -33.07
CA ALA A 43 -17.70 -7.82 -34.20
C ALA A 43 -17.21 -6.37 -34.07
N ASP A 44 -17.71 -5.62 -33.07
CA ASP A 44 -17.30 -4.28 -32.70
C ASP A 44 -16.37 -4.20 -31.46
N GLY A 45 -16.04 -5.34 -30.85
CA GLY A 45 -15.21 -5.40 -29.64
C GLY A 45 -15.93 -4.91 -28.37
N SER A 46 -17.25 -5.13 -28.21
CA SER A 46 -17.99 -4.75 -26.99
C SER A 46 -18.37 -5.92 -26.07
N SER A 47 -17.85 -7.13 -26.32
CA SER A 47 -18.26 -8.31 -25.55
C SER A 47 -17.90 -8.20 -24.08
N THR A 48 -18.94 -8.08 -23.27
CA THR A 48 -18.84 -8.05 -21.81
C THR A 48 -19.41 -9.34 -21.24
N PHE A 49 -18.62 -10.07 -20.46
CA PHE A 49 -19.18 -11.08 -19.57
C PHE A 49 -19.72 -10.36 -18.34
N VAL A 50 -21.04 -10.28 -18.17
CA VAL A 50 -21.66 -9.55 -17.05
C VAL A 50 -22.32 -10.53 -16.09
N VAL A 51 -21.95 -10.47 -14.81
CA VAL A 51 -22.68 -11.11 -13.72
C VAL A 51 -23.58 -10.06 -13.08
N GLN A 52 -24.86 -10.39 -12.91
CA GLN A 52 -25.85 -9.52 -12.27
C GLN A 52 -26.39 -10.16 -10.99
N ASP A 53 -26.79 -9.34 -10.03
CA ASP A 53 -27.60 -9.80 -8.90
C ASP A 53 -29.06 -10.05 -9.30
N SER A 54 -29.87 -10.52 -8.35
CA SER A 54 -31.30 -10.79 -8.57
C SER A 54 -32.14 -9.55 -8.86
N SER A 55 -31.59 -8.35 -8.66
CA SER A 55 -32.20 -7.07 -9.00
C SER A 55 -31.79 -6.57 -10.40
N THR A 56 -31.05 -7.38 -11.17
CA THR A 56 -30.45 -7.04 -12.49
C THR A 56 -29.34 -6.00 -12.43
N THR A 57 -28.80 -5.73 -11.23
CA THR A 57 -27.66 -4.84 -11.05
C THR A 57 -26.38 -5.60 -11.38
N GLU A 58 -25.55 -5.06 -12.26
CA GLU A 58 -24.24 -5.62 -12.56
C GLU A 58 -23.32 -5.63 -11.34
N VAL A 59 -22.72 -6.79 -11.05
CA VAL A 59 -21.78 -7.00 -9.93
C VAL A 59 -20.34 -7.26 -10.40
N MET A 60 -20.14 -7.78 -11.62
CA MET A 60 -18.83 -8.01 -12.24
C MET A 60 -18.95 -7.92 -13.76
N HIS A 61 -17.96 -7.30 -14.42
CA HIS A 61 -17.75 -7.47 -15.85
C HIS A 61 -16.28 -7.62 -16.25
N ILE A 62 -16.07 -8.23 -17.42
CA ILE A 62 -14.82 -8.21 -18.16
C ILE A 62 -15.06 -7.41 -19.43
N ASP A 63 -14.29 -6.36 -19.67
CA ASP A 63 -14.39 -5.55 -20.89
C ASP A 63 -13.51 -6.09 -22.03
N SER A 64 -13.56 -5.42 -23.19
CA SER A 64 -12.84 -5.83 -24.39
C SER A 64 -11.34 -5.57 -24.38
N ASP A 65 -10.86 -4.75 -23.44
CA ASP A 65 -9.44 -4.56 -23.17
C ASP A 65 -8.91 -5.60 -22.17
N GLY A 66 -9.79 -6.49 -21.68
CA GLY A 66 -9.48 -7.53 -20.71
C GLY A 66 -9.42 -7.02 -19.27
N ASN A 67 -9.90 -5.80 -19.01
CA ASN A 67 -10.01 -5.30 -17.64
C ASN A 67 -11.13 -6.05 -16.92
N ILE A 68 -10.88 -6.36 -15.65
CA ILE A 68 -11.87 -6.95 -14.77
C ILE A 68 -12.34 -5.87 -13.81
N VAL A 69 -13.62 -5.54 -13.88
CA VAL A 69 -14.24 -4.56 -12.98
C VAL A 69 -15.22 -5.30 -12.08
N THR A 70 -14.96 -5.28 -10.78
CA THR A 70 -15.91 -5.71 -9.76
C THR A 70 -16.42 -4.50 -9.01
N LYS A 71 -17.74 -4.42 -8.84
CA LYS A 71 -18.36 -3.36 -8.02
C LYS A 71 -18.38 -3.72 -6.53
N GLY A 72 -18.12 -4.99 -6.23
CA GLY A 72 -17.81 -5.47 -4.88
C GLY A 72 -16.33 -5.81 -4.74
N CYS A 73 -16.00 -6.41 -3.61
CA CYS A 73 -14.68 -6.95 -3.29
C CYS A 73 -14.28 -8.11 -4.22
N ILE A 74 -12.97 -8.18 -4.50
CA ILE A 74 -12.34 -9.36 -5.09
C ILE A 74 -11.68 -10.13 -3.95
N ARG A 75 -12.13 -11.37 -3.72
CA ARG A 75 -11.48 -12.32 -2.81
C ARG A 75 -10.69 -13.33 -3.64
N ILE A 76 -9.37 -13.34 -3.49
CA ILE A 76 -8.47 -14.35 -4.07
C ILE A 76 -7.94 -15.19 -2.91
N ASP A 77 -8.77 -16.10 -2.41
CA ASP A 77 -8.50 -16.98 -1.27
C ASP A 77 -8.92 -18.41 -1.59
N SER A 78 -8.27 -19.38 -0.95
CA SER A 78 -8.59 -20.80 -0.93
C SER A 78 -9.63 -21.26 0.12
N GLY A 79 -10.09 -20.43 1.08
CA GLY A 79 -10.94 -20.98 2.17
C GLY A 79 -11.75 -20.10 3.12
N GLY A 80 -11.84 -18.77 2.99
CA GLY A 80 -12.65 -17.96 3.92
C GLY A 80 -14.04 -17.52 3.43
N ALA A 81 -14.83 -16.93 4.33
CA ALA A 81 -16.25 -16.57 4.12
C ALA A 81 -16.45 -15.50 3.03
N GLU A 82 -17.55 -15.55 2.28
CA GLU A 82 -17.91 -14.50 1.31
C GLU A 82 -17.77 -13.10 1.92
N CYS A 83 -17.20 -12.16 1.17
CA CYS A 83 -16.91 -10.82 1.67
C CYS A 83 -18.22 -10.06 1.98
N THR A 84 -18.30 -9.47 3.18
CA THR A 84 -19.59 -9.08 3.78
C THR A 84 -19.83 -7.57 3.87
N THR A 85 -18.81 -6.74 3.69
CA THR A 85 -18.92 -5.27 3.62
C THR A 85 -17.89 -4.67 2.66
N ALA A 86 -17.88 -3.34 2.49
CA ALA A 86 -17.01 -2.58 1.58
C ALA A 86 -15.51 -2.76 1.88
N GLU A 87 -15.01 -3.95 1.61
CA GLU A 87 -13.61 -4.33 1.66
C GLU A 87 -13.07 -4.16 0.24
N ASN A 88 -12.00 -3.37 0.06
CA ASN A 88 -11.50 -3.00 -1.27
C ASN A 88 -10.89 -4.22 -2.01
N LEU A 89 -9.58 -4.40 -1.94
CA LEU A 89 -8.87 -5.56 -2.49
C LEU A 89 -8.27 -6.35 -1.33
N ILE A 90 -8.63 -7.63 -1.20
CA ILE A 90 -7.99 -8.55 -0.24
C ILE A 90 -7.16 -9.54 -1.06
N VAL A 91 -5.85 -9.53 -0.84
CA VAL A 91 -4.91 -10.48 -1.43
C VAL A 91 -4.25 -11.25 -0.30
N ASP A 92 -4.45 -12.57 -0.27
CA ASP A 92 -3.87 -13.43 0.78
C ASP A 92 -2.37 -13.71 0.55
N GLY A 93 -1.88 -13.42 -0.67
CA GLY A 93 -0.48 -13.55 -1.07
C GLY A 93 0.22 -12.22 -1.34
N ASN A 94 1.46 -12.31 -1.82
CA ASN A 94 2.26 -11.14 -2.18
C ASN A 94 1.69 -10.42 -3.41
N VAL A 95 1.60 -9.09 -3.35
CA VAL A 95 1.20 -8.22 -4.47
C VAL A 95 2.44 -7.67 -5.15
N GLY A 96 2.65 -8.06 -6.42
CA GLY A 96 3.72 -7.55 -7.27
C GLY A 96 3.20 -6.54 -8.28
N ILE A 97 3.79 -5.34 -8.32
CA ILE A 97 3.56 -4.34 -9.38
C ILE A 97 4.84 -4.22 -10.19
N GLY A 98 4.80 -4.53 -11.48
CA GLY A 98 5.98 -4.52 -12.36
C GLY A 98 6.96 -5.68 -12.15
N ILE A 99 6.59 -6.70 -11.36
CA ILE A 99 7.40 -7.91 -11.08
C ILE A 99 6.53 -9.17 -11.07
N SER A 100 7.04 -10.28 -11.60
CA SER A 100 6.31 -11.56 -11.71
C SER A 100 6.39 -12.46 -10.48
N THR A 101 7.35 -12.24 -9.59
CA THR A 101 7.60 -13.07 -8.40
C THR A 101 7.96 -12.18 -7.20
N PRO A 102 6.98 -11.47 -6.60
CA PRO A 102 7.22 -10.61 -5.45
C PRO A 102 7.66 -11.41 -4.21
N THR A 103 8.68 -10.93 -3.50
CA THR A 103 9.21 -11.55 -2.27
C THR A 103 8.67 -10.91 -0.99
N GLY A 104 8.12 -9.69 -1.08
CA GLY A 104 7.43 -9.01 0.01
C GLY A 104 5.91 -8.98 -0.19
N ALA A 105 5.16 -8.74 0.89
CA ALA A 105 3.69 -8.69 0.85
C ALA A 105 3.17 -7.66 -0.17
N LEU A 106 3.85 -6.53 -0.32
CA LEU A 106 3.71 -5.59 -1.42
C LEU A 106 5.10 -5.29 -1.97
N GLN A 107 5.30 -5.46 -3.28
CA GLN A 107 6.55 -5.13 -3.95
C GLN A 107 6.25 -4.41 -5.26
N VAL A 108 6.77 -3.18 -5.37
CA VAL A 108 6.71 -2.35 -6.57
C VAL A 108 8.10 -2.31 -7.19
N VAL A 109 8.23 -2.69 -8.46
CA VAL A 109 9.49 -2.66 -9.22
C VAL A 109 9.24 -1.99 -10.55
N GLY A 110 10.24 -1.22 -11.02
CA GLY A 110 10.18 -0.50 -12.28
C GLY A 110 10.31 1.00 -12.03
N ASP A 111 9.17 1.64 -11.74
CA ASP A 111 9.05 3.09 -11.58
C ASP A 111 8.67 3.50 -10.13
N GLU A 112 8.31 4.76 -9.91
CA GLU A 112 8.02 5.32 -8.59
C GLU A 112 6.71 4.82 -7.94
N MET A 113 6.75 4.57 -6.63
CA MET A 113 5.55 4.49 -5.79
C MET A 113 5.16 5.89 -5.32
N ARG A 114 3.99 6.38 -5.74
CA ARG A 114 3.45 7.67 -5.30
C ARG A 114 2.44 7.46 -4.18
N ILE A 115 2.71 8.03 -3.02
CA ILE A 115 1.85 7.96 -1.83
C ILE A 115 1.45 9.39 -1.46
N GLY A 116 0.16 9.70 -1.54
CA GLY A 116 -0.38 11.03 -1.25
C GLY A 116 -1.56 11.42 -2.13
N VAL A 117 -2.27 12.48 -1.75
CA VAL A 117 -3.46 12.99 -2.47
C VAL A 117 -3.13 13.96 -3.63
N GLY A 118 -1.85 14.09 -3.97
CA GLY A 118 -1.32 14.91 -5.06
C GLY A 118 0.19 15.14 -4.93
N GLY A 119 0.88 15.39 -6.05
CA GLY A 119 2.32 15.69 -6.04
C GLY A 119 2.97 15.65 -7.43
N THR A 120 4.04 16.41 -7.62
CA THR A 120 4.96 16.25 -8.77
C THR A 120 6.00 15.19 -8.43
N VAL A 121 6.78 14.69 -9.41
CA VAL A 121 7.76 13.58 -9.27
C VAL A 121 8.66 13.69 -8.02
N ASN A 122 8.87 14.90 -7.48
CA ASN A 122 9.81 15.15 -6.39
C ASN A 122 9.18 15.59 -5.06
N THR A 123 7.85 15.69 -4.95
CA THR A 123 7.21 16.16 -3.70
C THR A 123 5.75 15.72 -3.63
N ALA A 124 5.41 14.92 -2.61
CA ALA A 124 4.04 14.74 -2.17
C ALA A 124 3.66 16.01 -1.38
N THR A 125 2.68 16.76 -1.87
CA THR A 125 2.29 18.06 -1.31
C THR A 125 0.93 17.98 -0.62
N GLY A 126 0.44 16.76 -0.37
CA GLY A 126 -0.83 16.50 0.29
C GLY A 126 -0.67 16.49 1.81
N ALA A 127 -1.80 16.58 2.53
CA ALA A 127 -1.78 16.28 3.96
C ALA A 127 -1.82 14.76 4.16
N GLY A 128 -0.94 14.21 5.00
CA GLY A 128 -1.03 12.82 5.49
C GLY A 128 -0.47 11.76 4.54
N ASP A 129 0.60 12.05 3.82
CA ASP A 129 1.05 11.24 2.67
C ASP A 129 1.60 9.86 3.05
N LEU A 130 2.60 9.73 3.95
CA LEU A 130 3.13 8.43 4.39
C LEU A 130 3.26 8.37 5.92
N TYR A 131 2.60 7.39 6.54
CA TYR A 131 2.77 7.03 7.95
C TYR A 131 3.36 5.62 8.05
N ILE A 132 4.50 5.50 8.73
CA ILE A 132 5.15 4.22 9.01
C ILE A 132 5.07 4.01 10.52
N GLN A 133 4.54 2.86 10.92
CA GLN A 133 4.57 2.46 12.31
C GLN A 133 5.99 1.97 12.63
N ASN A 134 6.60 2.47 13.70
CA ASN A 134 7.96 2.16 14.15
C ASN A 134 9.04 2.81 13.27
N ASP A 135 9.75 1.99 12.48
CA ASP A 135 11.02 2.36 11.86
C ASP A 135 10.85 2.42 10.34
N LEU A 136 11.34 3.51 9.74
CA LEU A 136 11.58 3.60 8.31
C LEU A 136 12.99 3.10 8.02
N GLU A 137 13.12 1.98 7.31
CA GLU A 137 14.39 1.48 6.79
C GLU A 137 14.56 1.91 5.33
N VAL A 138 15.74 2.46 5.02
CA VAL A 138 16.14 2.82 3.65
C VAL A 138 17.59 2.35 3.48
N ASP A 139 17.83 1.38 2.60
CA ASP A 139 19.18 0.86 2.32
C ASP A 139 20.14 1.92 1.76
N GLY A 140 19.59 3.04 1.27
CA GLY A 140 20.32 4.13 0.62
C GLY A 140 20.04 5.50 1.23
N ILE A 141 20.03 6.51 0.36
CA ILE A 141 19.85 7.91 0.75
C ILE A 141 18.36 8.24 0.83
N LEU A 142 17.93 8.78 1.97
CA LEU A 142 16.67 9.48 2.06
C LEU A 142 16.84 10.88 1.46
N TYR A 143 16.15 11.17 0.35
CA TYR A 143 16.13 12.50 -0.25
C TYR A 143 14.98 13.32 0.35
N GLY A 144 15.31 14.45 0.99
CA GLY A 144 14.35 15.38 1.58
C GLY A 144 15.06 16.62 2.11
N ASP A 145 14.29 17.66 2.50
CA ASP A 145 14.87 18.88 3.10
C ASP A 145 15.33 18.68 4.55
N GLY A 146 14.92 17.57 5.20
CA GLY A 146 15.32 17.19 6.55
C GLY A 146 14.78 18.08 7.68
N SER A 147 14.14 19.21 7.36
CA SER A 147 13.74 20.25 8.32
C SER A 147 12.69 19.80 9.34
N GLY A 148 11.90 18.78 8.99
CA GLY A 148 10.90 18.15 9.86
C GLY A 148 11.38 16.92 10.61
N LEU A 149 12.63 16.47 10.40
CA LEU A 149 13.17 15.30 11.11
C LEU A 149 13.61 15.70 12.51
N THR A 150 13.01 15.07 13.52
CA THR A 150 13.32 15.33 14.94
C THR A 150 13.68 14.03 15.65
N GLY A 151 14.34 14.11 16.80
CA GLY A 151 14.68 12.92 17.62
C GLY A 151 15.77 12.02 17.01
N LEU A 152 16.57 12.53 16.07
CA LEU A 152 17.66 11.78 15.45
C LEU A 152 18.86 11.68 16.41
N SER A 153 19.24 10.47 16.80
CA SER A 153 20.45 10.20 17.59
C SER A 153 21.49 9.48 16.74
N GLY A 154 22.73 9.96 16.73
CA GLY A 154 23.84 9.28 16.04
C GLY A 154 23.91 9.50 14.52
N VAL A 155 23.33 10.59 14.00
CA VAL A 155 23.48 10.95 12.58
C VAL A 155 24.93 11.34 12.30
N THR A 156 25.66 10.49 11.59
CA THR A 156 26.98 10.80 11.05
C THR A 156 26.81 11.53 9.71
N ALA A 157 26.41 12.81 9.76
CA ALA A 157 26.37 13.65 8.56
C ALA A 157 27.77 14.22 8.28
N SER A 158 28.16 14.27 7.01
CA SER A 158 29.42 14.92 6.59
C SER A 158 29.41 16.44 6.84
N ALA A 159 28.23 17.02 7.07
CA ALA A 159 28.03 18.36 7.57
C ALA A 159 26.70 18.38 8.32
N ILE A 160 26.75 18.37 9.65
CA ILE A 160 25.66 18.97 10.42
C ILE A 160 25.86 20.47 10.26
N ALA A 161 24.85 21.21 9.77
CA ALA A 161 24.94 22.66 9.80
C ALA A 161 25.06 23.06 11.28
N TYR A 162 26.20 23.63 11.67
CA TYR A 162 26.47 24.06 13.06
C TYR A 162 25.44 25.08 13.60
N ASP A 163 24.59 25.63 12.72
CA ASP A 163 23.45 26.50 13.05
C ASP A 163 22.25 25.75 13.67
N ASP A 164 22.24 24.41 13.67
CA ASP A 164 21.21 23.62 14.35
C ASP A 164 21.50 23.43 15.86
N ILE A 165 22.58 24.04 16.38
CA ILE A 165 22.87 24.21 17.83
C ILE A 165 22.15 25.48 18.36
N ASN A 166 20.98 25.80 17.81
CA ASN A 166 20.29 27.06 18.02
C ASN A 166 18.89 26.87 18.64
N ASN A 167 18.59 25.69 19.18
CA ASN A 167 17.45 25.48 20.08
C ASN A 167 17.93 25.46 21.56
N PRO A 168 17.89 26.59 22.28
CA PRO A 168 18.49 26.76 23.61
C PRO A 168 17.59 26.24 24.77
N ASP A 169 16.84 25.16 24.58
CA ASP A 169 16.03 24.58 25.66
C ASP A 169 16.83 23.71 26.66
N ASP A 170 18.08 23.35 26.34
CA ASP A 170 19.04 22.72 27.27
C ASP A 170 20.51 22.81 26.81
N ILE A 171 21.44 22.08 27.46
CA ILE A 171 22.88 21.97 27.14
C ILE A 171 23.10 21.48 25.70
N SER A 172 23.13 22.42 24.77
CA SER A 172 23.62 22.25 23.41
C SER A 172 25.13 22.00 23.43
N GLY A 173 25.56 20.76 23.22
CA GLY A 173 26.96 20.36 23.29
C GLY A 173 27.40 19.52 22.09
N ILE A 174 28.63 19.73 21.62
CA ILE A 174 29.26 18.87 20.61
C ILE A 174 30.34 18.03 21.32
N ASN A 175 30.18 16.71 21.32
CA ASN A 175 31.18 15.77 21.84
C ASN A 175 31.87 15.06 20.67
N PHE A 176 33.19 15.19 20.58
CA PHE A 176 33.98 14.69 19.46
C PHE A 176 34.72 13.37 19.74
N GLY A 177 34.56 12.76 20.91
CA GLY A 177 35.20 11.49 21.27
C GLY A 177 36.74 11.55 21.18
N GLU A 178 37.36 10.57 20.52
CA GLU A 178 38.83 10.50 20.31
C GLU A 178 39.33 11.39 19.16
N ASN A 179 38.44 12.04 18.42
CA ASN A 179 38.81 12.76 17.21
C ASN A 179 39.35 14.17 17.51
N THR A 180 40.42 14.54 16.80
CA THR A 180 40.95 15.91 16.83
C THR A 180 40.12 16.81 15.92
N ASN A 181 39.63 17.94 16.43
CA ASN A 181 38.99 18.95 15.60
C ASN A 181 39.99 20.02 15.23
N VAL A 182 40.15 20.24 13.93
CA VAL A 182 40.97 21.32 13.39
C VAL A 182 40.04 22.38 12.83
N TRP A 183 39.91 23.47 13.55
CA TRP A 183 39.17 24.63 13.08
C TRP A 183 40.15 25.51 12.31
N THR A 184 39.81 25.87 11.07
CA THR A 184 40.60 26.81 10.26
C THR A 184 39.69 27.90 9.72
N SER A 185 40.20 29.12 9.62
CA SER A 185 39.51 30.22 8.95
C SER A 185 40.46 30.90 7.98
N THR A 186 39.94 31.18 6.79
CA THR A 186 40.60 32.02 5.79
C THR A 186 40.12 33.47 5.87
N ALA A 187 39.20 33.80 6.78
CA ALA A 187 38.72 35.16 6.97
C ALA A 187 39.80 36.01 7.64
N THR A 188 40.04 37.20 7.08
CA THR A 188 41.09 38.12 7.56
C THR A 188 40.54 39.29 8.38
N THR A 189 39.21 39.48 8.37
CA THR A 189 38.55 40.64 9.02
C THR A 189 37.45 40.25 10.00
N GLN A 190 37.15 38.96 10.15
CA GLN A 190 36.11 38.45 11.03
C GLN A 190 36.71 37.76 12.25
N ASP A 191 35.99 37.78 13.37
CA ASP A 191 36.34 36.97 14.52
C ASP A 191 36.31 35.49 14.15
N PHE A 192 37.32 34.74 14.58
CA PHE A 192 37.39 33.31 14.31
C PHE A 192 36.39 32.51 15.15
N PHE A 193 36.22 32.94 16.41
CA PHE A 193 35.17 32.49 17.32
C PHE A 193 34.62 33.70 18.06
N THR A 194 33.30 33.75 18.25
CA THR A 194 32.65 34.71 19.15
C THR A 194 31.96 33.92 20.25
N ILE A 195 32.37 34.15 21.50
CA ILE A 195 31.70 33.58 22.68
C ILE A 195 30.96 34.73 23.36
N ASN A 196 29.62 34.70 23.30
CA ASN A 196 28.80 35.75 23.86
C ASN A 196 27.96 35.23 25.03
N ALA A 197 28.27 35.71 26.23
CA ALA A 197 27.69 35.29 27.50
C ALA A 197 26.86 36.41 28.14
N THR A 198 25.88 36.94 27.42
CA THR A 198 25.16 38.18 27.78
C THR A 198 24.29 38.08 29.03
N SER A 199 23.91 36.87 29.46
CA SER A 199 22.97 36.64 30.58
C SER A 199 23.53 35.73 31.67
N LEU A 200 24.85 35.49 31.69
CA LEU A 200 25.49 34.62 32.68
C LEU A 200 25.53 35.31 34.05
N THR A 201 24.63 34.93 34.96
CA THR A 201 24.56 35.47 36.33
C THR A 201 25.48 34.74 37.29
N THR A 202 25.67 33.42 37.09
CA THR A 202 26.64 32.58 37.80
C THR A 202 27.11 31.46 36.87
N GLY A 203 28.38 31.48 36.43
CA GLY A 203 28.96 30.45 35.57
C GLY A 203 30.20 30.94 34.83
N THR A 204 30.77 30.11 33.97
CA THR A 204 31.95 30.45 33.15
C THR A 204 31.57 30.38 31.67
N ALA A 205 31.83 31.46 30.91
CA ALA A 205 31.51 31.52 29.48
C ALA A 205 32.32 30.54 28.63
N MET A 206 33.54 30.21 29.07
CA MET A 206 34.45 29.31 28.38
C MET A 206 35.30 28.56 29.40
N VAL A 207 35.29 27.23 29.31
CA VAL A 207 36.19 26.37 30.07
C VAL A 207 37.02 25.59 29.08
N VAL A 208 38.35 25.77 29.14
CA VAL A 208 39.30 24.94 28.41
C VAL A 208 40.07 24.13 29.43
N THR A 209 39.93 22.81 29.36
CA THR A 209 40.65 21.88 30.21
C THR A 209 41.44 20.91 29.36
N ASN A 210 42.66 20.62 29.80
CA ASN A 210 43.45 19.53 29.26
C ASN A 210 43.61 18.49 30.35
N THR A 211 43.05 17.30 30.14
CA THR A 211 43.13 16.16 31.07
C THR A 211 44.30 15.23 30.76
N GLY A 212 45.02 15.43 29.65
CA GLY A 212 46.23 14.69 29.28
C GLY A 212 47.49 15.40 29.78
N GLY A 213 48.31 14.73 30.58
CA GLY A 213 49.42 15.32 31.36
C GLY A 213 50.60 15.94 30.60
N ALA A 214 50.50 16.22 29.30
CA ALA A 214 51.57 16.87 28.54
C ALA A 214 51.05 17.64 27.32
N SER A 215 50.37 18.78 27.52
CA SER A 215 50.44 19.88 26.56
C SER A 215 50.14 21.21 27.23
N SER A 216 51.04 22.18 27.01
CA SER A 216 50.84 23.57 27.35
C SER A 216 49.83 24.18 26.39
N LEU A 217 48.77 24.79 26.93
CA LEU A 217 48.04 25.85 26.23
C LEU A 217 49.05 26.96 25.99
N SER A 218 49.56 27.09 24.76
CA SER A 218 50.50 28.14 24.34
C SER A 218 49.77 29.29 23.67
#